data_AF-A0A8J7GGL4-F1
#
_entry.id   AF-A0A8J7GGL4-F1
#
_cell.length_a   1.000
_cell.length_b   1.000
_cell.length_c   1.000
_cell.angle_alpha   90.00
_cell.angle_beta   90.00
_cell.angle_gamma   90.00
#
_symmetry.space_group_name_H-M   'P 1'
#
loop_
_entity.id
_entity.type
_entity.pdbx_description
1 polymer ?
#
loop_
_entity_poly.entity_id
_entity_poly.type
_entity_poly.pdbx_seq_one_letter_code
_entity_poly.pdbx_strand_id
1 'polypeptide(L)'
;MLEYVWRRAHPQRIVMAFCAVVAAAVAFGVHLQPGPRPAPVAGPTPGPAARPSRAPATATPSPSATPADPRVVALGNATIDIPVWPGGRRMSTACPAGPHAFAGRAATAGLVDGTQNTYHVTPLVAAALDATPGEGYLVSLSCDNDVSFHPQLLLGVKTRPDGTVQVLGPVITTGSGELYDYDRDSLRVADRTVRVQVYGPHRSNGAPAFQQQRSYRYDGTAFRQVDGPTTSPADERAIRDVDLRNTEIYVAGRGDCGARCDYGGMVTFVDGKGTALTGIPQADAEQQATFTIDQVTYGRVRQRGLAFLTVTVRGPGGHTRRAVLVAAYRDESGGVRLTTASVLEEGDDGVTGIVSQHGDGDHATVTVTTASGQQAREYRSDDGDLWSWRRSG
;
A
#
# COMPACT_ATOMS: atom_id res chain seq x y z
N MET A 1 38.12 -0.09 -29.10
CA MET A 1 37.85 0.97 -30.09
C MET A 1 36.51 0.63 -30.75
N LEU A 2 35.42 1.15 -30.19
CA LEU A 2 34.05 1.07 -30.70
C LEU A 2 33.24 2.12 -29.93
N GLU A 3 33.04 3.27 -30.56
CA GLU A 3 32.28 4.42 -30.06
C GLU A 3 30.78 4.13 -30.17
N TYR A 4 30.05 4.25 -29.05
CA TYR A 4 28.59 4.28 -29.07
C TYR A 4 28.12 5.73 -29.01
N VAL A 5 27.76 6.25 -30.20
CA VAL A 5 27.14 7.55 -30.43
C VAL A 5 25.65 7.46 -30.04
N TRP A 6 25.25 8.10 -28.94
CA TRP A 6 23.83 8.35 -28.66
C TRP A 6 23.40 9.68 -29.32
N ARG A 7 22.55 9.54 -30.35
CA ARG A 7 21.90 10.64 -31.05
C ARG A 7 20.90 11.33 -30.12
N ARG A 8 21.01 12.66 -30.03
CA ARG A 8 20.02 13.56 -29.43
C ARG A 8 18.69 13.46 -30.20
N ALA A 9 17.59 13.18 -29.50
CA ALA A 9 16.25 13.38 -30.02
C ALA A 9 15.76 14.80 -29.64
N HIS A 10 15.18 15.48 -30.62
CA HIS A 10 14.70 16.86 -30.57
C HIS A 10 13.52 17.06 -29.60
N PRO A 11 13.41 18.24 -28.95
CA PRO A 11 12.21 18.65 -28.24
C PRO A 11 11.09 19.02 -29.22
N GLN A 12 9.93 18.38 -29.10
CA GLN A 12 8.73 18.78 -29.82
C GLN A 12 8.19 20.08 -29.22
N ARG A 13 8.16 21.12 -30.07
CA ARG A 13 7.48 22.39 -29.81
C ARG A 13 5.98 22.16 -29.84
N ILE A 14 5.30 22.26 -28.70
CA ILE A 14 3.84 22.40 -28.66
C ILE A 14 3.52 23.87 -28.87
N VAL A 15 2.92 24.17 -30.02
CA VAL A 15 2.39 25.48 -30.39
C VAL A 15 1.08 25.68 -29.64
N MET A 16 1.04 26.68 -28.76
CA MET A 16 -0.21 27.21 -28.21
C MET A 16 -1.00 27.91 -29.32
N ALA A 17 -2.21 27.41 -29.60
CA ALA A 17 -3.22 28.15 -30.35
C ALA A 17 -4.29 28.65 -29.38
N PHE A 18 -4.21 29.95 -29.08
CA PHE A 18 -5.28 30.75 -28.50
C PHE A 18 -6.43 30.86 -29.52
N CYS A 19 -7.64 30.45 -29.12
CA CYS A 19 -8.88 30.94 -29.71
C CYS A 19 -9.81 31.35 -28.57
N ALA A 20 -10.04 32.65 -28.46
CA ALA A 20 -10.98 33.26 -27.54
C ALA A 20 -12.19 33.80 -28.32
N VAL A 21 -13.30 33.94 -27.57
CA VAL A 21 -14.54 34.71 -27.82
C VAL A 21 -15.52 34.10 -28.85
N VAL A 22 -16.86 34.08 -28.71
CA VAL A 22 -17.85 34.82 -27.90
C VAL A 22 -19.15 33.98 -27.77
N ALA A 23 -19.95 34.32 -26.75
CA ALA A 23 -21.43 34.47 -26.74
C ALA A 23 -22.31 33.40 -26.05
N ALA A 24 -23.12 33.96 -25.17
CA ALA A 24 -24.09 33.38 -24.25
C ALA A 24 -25.35 32.84 -24.93
N ALA A 25 -25.96 31.84 -24.28
CA ALA A 25 -27.42 31.69 -24.25
C ALA A 25 -27.84 31.25 -22.84
N VAL A 26 -28.65 32.08 -22.22
CA VAL A 26 -29.31 31.90 -20.93
C VAL A 26 -30.47 30.92 -21.12
N ALA A 27 -30.58 29.90 -20.26
CA ALA A 27 -31.83 29.17 -20.06
C ALA A 27 -32.04 28.91 -18.57
N PHE A 28 -33.04 29.59 -18.01
CA PHE A 28 -33.52 29.42 -16.64
C PHE A 28 -34.21 28.04 -16.49
N GLY A 29 -33.65 27.18 -15.66
CA GLY A 29 -34.33 25.98 -15.14
C GLY A 29 -34.79 26.23 -13.71
N VAL A 30 -36.06 26.59 -13.54
CA VAL A 30 -36.71 26.72 -12.23
C VAL A 30 -36.85 25.33 -11.61
N HIS A 31 -36.19 25.06 -10.49
CA HIS A 31 -36.48 23.91 -9.64
C HIS A 31 -37.26 24.39 -8.41
N LEU A 32 -38.53 24.02 -8.38
CA LEU A 32 -39.48 24.32 -7.31
C LEU A 32 -39.14 23.48 -6.07
N GLN A 33 -38.91 24.17 -4.95
CA GLN A 33 -38.87 23.62 -3.60
C GLN A 33 -40.21 22.96 -3.24
N PRO A 34 -40.22 21.74 -2.69
CA PRO A 34 -41.35 21.25 -1.90
C PRO A 34 -41.36 21.96 -0.54
N GLY A 35 -42.48 22.63 -0.22
CA GLY A 35 -42.69 23.35 1.03
C GLY A 35 -42.75 22.47 2.29
N PRO A 36 -42.74 23.10 3.48
CA PRO A 36 -42.68 22.41 4.77
C PRO A 36 -43.99 21.68 5.09
N ARG A 37 -43.87 20.44 5.59
CA ARG A 37 -45.00 19.67 6.12
C ARG A 37 -45.52 20.29 7.43
N PRO A 38 -46.85 20.36 7.63
CA PRO A 38 -47.44 20.88 8.86
C PRO A 38 -47.27 19.90 10.03
N ALA A 39 -47.14 20.45 11.23
CA ALA A 39 -47.08 19.71 12.49
C ALA A 39 -48.42 19.00 12.79
N PRO A 40 -48.41 17.77 13.31
CA PRO A 40 -49.62 17.12 13.76
C PRO A 40 -50.09 17.68 15.11
N VAL A 41 -51.40 17.96 15.13
CA VAL A 41 -52.23 18.43 16.25
C VAL A 41 -52.32 17.37 17.35
N ALA A 42 -52.28 17.82 18.60
CA ALA A 42 -52.49 17.00 19.80
C ALA A 42 -53.93 16.45 19.85
N GLY A 43 -54.07 15.13 20.01
CA GLY A 43 -55.33 14.43 20.26
C GLY A 43 -55.23 13.55 21.51
N PRO A 44 -56.37 13.18 22.15
CA PRO A 44 -56.44 12.88 23.57
C PRO A 44 -56.00 11.46 23.94
N THR A 45 -55.48 11.35 25.16
CA THR A 45 -55.07 10.15 25.90
C THR A 45 -56.19 9.10 26.06
N PRO A 46 -55.97 7.84 25.67
CA PRO A 46 -56.73 6.69 26.17
C PRO A 46 -55.99 5.97 27.31
N GLY A 47 -56.75 5.49 28.30
CA GLY A 47 -56.29 4.89 29.56
C GLY A 47 -55.68 3.48 29.48
N PRO A 48 -55.40 2.87 30.65
CA PRO A 48 -54.44 1.78 30.78
C PRO A 48 -55.01 0.42 30.35
N ALA A 49 -54.36 -0.23 29.39
CA ALA A 49 -54.61 -1.61 29.01
C ALA A 49 -53.53 -2.55 29.60
N ALA A 50 -53.98 -3.71 30.05
CA ALA A 50 -53.29 -4.65 30.92
C ALA A 50 -51.99 -5.25 30.35
N ARG A 51 -51.04 -5.47 31.26
CA ARG A 51 -49.73 -6.08 31.06
C ARG A 51 -49.85 -7.62 30.90
N PRO A 52 -49.37 -8.23 29.80
CA PRO A 52 -49.14 -9.67 29.78
C PRO A 52 -47.82 -10.01 30.47
N SER A 53 -47.86 -11.07 31.28
CA SER A 53 -46.75 -11.64 32.03
C SER A 53 -45.63 -12.16 31.11
N ARG A 54 -44.36 -11.87 31.44
CA ARG A 54 -43.17 -12.41 30.77
C ARG A 54 -43.06 -13.91 31.04
N ALA A 55 -43.12 -14.71 29.98
CA ALA A 55 -42.61 -16.09 29.99
C ALA A 55 -41.06 -16.08 30.00
N PRO A 56 -40.40 -17.09 30.58
CA PRO A 56 -38.94 -17.13 30.72
C PRO A 56 -38.27 -17.32 29.36
N ALA A 57 -37.28 -16.47 29.06
CA ALA A 57 -36.48 -16.53 27.85
C ALA A 57 -35.68 -17.84 27.83
N THR A 58 -35.96 -18.69 26.83
CA THR A 58 -35.14 -19.84 26.50
C THR A 58 -33.78 -19.33 26.04
N ALA A 59 -32.71 -19.76 26.71
CA ALA A 59 -31.34 -19.42 26.34
C ALA A 59 -31.07 -19.90 24.91
N THR A 60 -30.84 -18.96 24.00
CA THR A 60 -30.31 -19.24 22.67
C THR A 60 -28.93 -19.88 22.85
N PRO A 61 -28.68 -21.12 22.38
CA PRO A 61 -27.36 -21.70 22.47
C PRO A 61 -26.38 -20.83 21.68
N SER A 62 -25.24 -20.50 22.30
CA SER A 62 -24.10 -19.90 21.61
C SER A 62 -23.81 -20.69 20.32
N PRO A 63 -23.45 -20.03 19.21
CA PRO A 63 -23.05 -20.72 18.01
C PRO A 63 -21.90 -21.66 18.38
N SER A 64 -22.17 -22.97 18.35
CA SER A 64 -21.10 -23.97 18.39
C SER A 64 -20.18 -23.68 17.23
N ALA A 65 -18.87 -23.64 17.50
CA ALA A 65 -17.84 -23.53 16.49
C ALA A 65 -18.18 -24.50 15.35
N THR A 66 -18.31 -23.97 14.13
CA THR A 66 -18.55 -24.78 12.94
C THR A 66 -17.53 -25.91 12.94
N PRO A 67 -17.95 -27.19 12.85
CA PRO A 67 -17.01 -28.30 12.83
C PRO A 67 -15.98 -28.04 11.73
N ALA A 68 -14.69 -28.15 12.07
CA ALA A 68 -13.64 -28.03 11.08
C ALA A 68 -13.92 -29.04 9.97
N ASP A 69 -13.91 -28.58 8.71
CA ASP A 69 -14.09 -29.47 7.57
C ASP A 69 -13.06 -30.62 7.68
N PRO A 70 -13.50 -31.89 7.80
CA PRO A 70 -12.60 -33.02 8.01
C PRO A 70 -11.56 -33.17 6.90
N ARG A 71 -11.81 -32.60 5.71
CA ARG A 71 -10.84 -32.59 4.59
C ARG A 71 -9.76 -31.54 4.76
N VAL A 72 -10.10 -30.40 5.38
CA VAL A 72 -9.11 -29.39 5.83
C VAL A 72 -8.23 -29.94 6.95
N VAL A 73 -8.77 -30.82 7.80
CA VAL A 73 -7.99 -31.54 8.81
C VAL A 73 -7.00 -32.53 8.17
N ALA A 74 -7.36 -33.16 7.05
CA ALA A 74 -6.48 -34.07 6.31
C ALA A 74 -5.24 -33.35 5.75
N LEU A 75 -5.39 -32.14 5.19
CA LEU A 75 -4.25 -31.34 4.71
C LEU A 75 -3.26 -31.00 5.83
N GLY A 76 -3.75 -30.76 7.05
CA GLY A 76 -2.90 -30.42 8.19
C GLY A 76 -2.04 -31.58 8.72
N ASN A 77 -2.36 -32.82 8.34
CA ASN A 77 -1.64 -34.01 8.78
C ASN A 77 -1.08 -34.83 7.59
N ALA A 78 -1.12 -34.26 6.39
CA ALA A 78 -0.68 -34.93 5.17
C ALA A 78 0.84 -34.84 4.98
N THR A 79 1.38 -35.76 4.19
CA THR A 79 2.68 -35.54 3.55
C THR A 79 2.45 -34.76 2.26
N ILE A 80 3.10 -33.60 2.12
CA ILE A 80 3.00 -32.74 0.95
C ILE A 80 4.37 -32.69 0.27
N ASP A 81 4.41 -32.94 -1.03
CA ASP A 81 5.62 -32.83 -1.85
C ASP A 81 5.84 -31.35 -2.24
N ILE A 82 6.66 -30.65 -1.46
CA ILE A 82 6.91 -29.22 -1.59
C ILE A 82 7.72 -28.98 -2.87
N PRO A 83 7.23 -28.15 -3.82
CA PRO A 83 7.98 -27.88 -5.03
C PRO A 83 9.21 -27.02 -4.73
N VAL A 84 10.13 -26.97 -5.69
CA VAL A 84 11.24 -26.01 -5.65
C VAL A 84 10.70 -24.59 -5.56
N TRP A 85 11.14 -23.87 -4.53
CA TRP A 85 10.73 -22.50 -4.31
C TRP A 85 11.29 -21.57 -5.40
N PRO A 86 10.45 -20.70 -6.01
CA PRO A 86 10.94 -19.57 -6.80
C PRO A 86 11.82 -18.63 -5.96
N GLY A 87 12.66 -17.80 -6.59
CA GLY A 87 13.54 -16.85 -5.88
C GLY A 87 14.98 -17.33 -5.67
N GLY A 88 15.38 -18.41 -6.35
CA GLY A 88 16.78 -18.82 -6.47
C GLY A 88 17.39 -19.47 -5.23
N ARG A 89 18.74 -19.54 -5.21
CA ARG A 89 19.49 -20.40 -4.27
C ARG A 89 19.16 -20.13 -2.80
N ARG A 90 19.08 -18.85 -2.41
CA ARG A 90 18.78 -18.47 -1.02
C ARG A 90 17.44 -19.05 -0.55
N MET A 91 16.41 -18.97 -1.39
CA MET A 91 15.09 -19.53 -1.08
C MET A 91 15.15 -21.05 -0.99
N SER A 92 15.76 -21.71 -1.98
CA SER A 92 15.88 -23.18 -2.00
C SER A 92 16.72 -23.77 -0.86
N THR A 93 17.65 -23.00 -0.30
CA THR A 93 18.44 -23.43 0.87
C THR A 93 17.63 -23.31 2.15
N ALA A 94 16.94 -22.18 2.36
CA ALA A 94 16.10 -21.95 3.54
C ALA A 94 14.81 -22.79 3.55
N CYS A 95 14.27 -23.05 2.37
CA CYS A 95 13.03 -23.75 2.13
C CYS A 95 13.27 -24.91 1.14
N PRO A 96 13.77 -26.06 1.61
CA PRO A 96 14.06 -27.21 0.75
C PRO A 96 12.81 -27.83 0.12
N ALA A 97 12.93 -28.27 -1.12
CA ALA A 97 11.89 -29.02 -1.80
C ALA A 97 11.84 -30.50 -1.35
N GLY A 98 10.74 -31.17 -1.67
CA GLY A 98 10.55 -32.60 -1.45
C GLY A 98 9.42 -32.92 -0.46
N PRO A 99 9.29 -34.19 -0.05
CA PRO A 99 8.21 -34.62 0.82
C PRO A 99 8.42 -34.16 2.26
N HIS A 100 7.45 -33.40 2.80
CA HIS A 100 7.39 -33.01 4.20
C HIS A 100 6.10 -33.51 4.85
N ALA A 101 6.23 -34.19 5.98
CA ALA A 101 5.10 -34.64 6.79
C ALA A 101 4.63 -33.50 7.69
N PHE A 102 3.40 -33.05 7.50
CA PHE A 102 2.76 -32.05 8.34
C PHE A 102 2.10 -32.73 9.54
N ALA A 103 2.19 -32.07 10.69
CA ALA A 103 1.45 -32.41 11.90
C ALA A 103 0.79 -31.13 12.43
N GLY A 104 -0.54 -31.08 12.46
CA GLY A 104 -1.25 -29.87 12.88
C GLY A 104 -0.96 -28.64 12.00
N ARG A 105 -0.75 -28.84 10.70
CA ARG A 105 -0.42 -27.82 9.66
C ARG A 105 0.99 -27.23 9.73
N ALA A 106 1.87 -27.79 10.55
CA ALA A 106 3.28 -27.43 10.56
C ALA A 106 4.15 -28.62 10.17
N ALA A 107 5.26 -28.37 9.47
CA ALA A 107 6.29 -29.36 9.21
C ALA A 107 7.67 -28.73 9.40
N THR A 108 8.62 -29.50 9.90
CA THR A 108 10.02 -29.08 9.96
C THR A 108 10.57 -28.96 8.54
N ALA A 109 11.03 -27.77 8.14
CA ALA A 109 11.62 -27.55 6.83
C ALA A 109 13.11 -27.94 6.83
N GLY A 110 13.84 -27.54 7.87
CA GLY A 110 15.27 -27.87 8.04
C GLY A 110 16.02 -26.80 8.84
N LEU A 111 17.31 -27.02 9.09
CA LEU A 111 18.19 -26.06 9.76
C LEU A 111 19.08 -25.36 8.73
N VAL A 112 19.07 -24.03 8.72
CA VAL A 112 19.98 -23.21 7.91
C VAL A 112 20.68 -22.21 8.81
N ASP A 113 22.02 -22.21 8.76
CA ASP A 113 22.87 -21.33 9.58
C ASP A 113 22.54 -21.38 11.09
N GLY A 114 22.12 -22.55 11.57
CA GLY A 114 21.72 -22.77 12.97
C GLY A 114 20.30 -22.33 13.32
N THR A 115 19.54 -21.78 12.35
CA THR A 115 18.14 -21.39 12.53
C THR A 115 17.20 -22.46 11.97
N GLN A 116 16.20 -22.85 12.78
CA GLN A 116 15.17 -23.81 12.39
C GLN A 116 14.13 -23.10 11.51
N ASN A 117 13.97 -23.57 10.28
CA ASN A 117 12.87 -23.15 9.42
C ASN A 117 11.70 -24.12 9.56
N THR A 118 10.48 -23.59 9.51
CA THR A 118 9.23 -24.34 9.65
C THR A 118 8.30 -24.02 8.50
N TYR A 119 7.74 -25.06 7.88
CA TYR A 119 6.64 -24.91 6.93
C TYR A 119 5.31 -24.80 7.67
N HIS A 120 4.46 -23.87 7.24
CA HIS A 120 3.06 -23.83 7.65
C HIS A 120 2.14 -23.88 6.43
N VAL A 121 1.13 -24.74 6.48
CA VAL A 121 0.12 -24.85 5.41
C VAL A 121 -1.22 -24.28 5.88
N THR A 122 -1.69 -23.25 5.20
CA THR A 122 -2.97 -22.59 5.48
C THR A 122 -3.91 -22.79 4.30
N PRO A 123 -5.02 -23.53 4.45
CA PRO A 123 -6.03 -23.63 3.40
C PRO A 123 -6.74 -22.29 3.24
N LEU A 124 -6.88 -21.84 1.99
CA LEU A 124 -7.47 -20.54 1.66
C LEU A 124 -8.83 -20.71 0.99
N VAL A 125 -8.90 -21.52 -0.07
CA VAL A 125 -10.11 -21.69 -0.89
C VAL A 125 -10.22 -23.13 -1.34
N ALA A 126 -11.39 -23.74 -1.16
CA ALA A 126 -11.75 -25.00 -1.80
C ALA A 126 -12.37 -24.71 -3.18
N ALA A 127 -11.83 -25.29 -4.25
CA ALA A 127 -12.32 -25.05 -5.61
C ALA A 127 -11.88 -26.15 -6.59
N ALA A 128 -12.61 -26.30 -7.69
CA ALA A 128 -12.12 -27.10 -8.82
C ALA A 128 -10.97 -26.37 -9.52
N LEU A 129 -9.76 -26.96 -9.48
CA LEU A 129 -8.55 -26.35 -10.06
C LEU A 129 -8.18 -26.94 -11.42
N ASP A 130 -8.66 -28.13 -11.74
CA ASP A 130 -8.37 -28.85 -12.97
C ASP A 130 -9.63 -29.52 -13.55
N ALA A 131 -9.47 -30.27 -14.64
CA ALA A 131 -10.59 -30.95 -15.31
C ALA A 131 -10.96 -32.29 -14.68
N THR A 132 -10.10 -32.87 -13.83
CA THR A 132 -10.35 -34.20 -13.28
C THR A 132 -11.26 -34.12 -12.06
N PRO A 133 -12.11 -35.13 -11.79
CA PRO A 133 -12.91 -35.16 -10.56
C PRO A 133 -12.04 -35.19 -9.30
N GLY A 134 -12.57 -34.67 -8.20
CA GLY A 134 -11.87 -34.62 -6.90
C GLY A 134 -11.78 -33.20 -6.35
N GLU A 135 -11.44 -33.09 -5.07
CA GLU A 135 -11.45 -31.81 -4.35
C GLU A 135 -10.10 -31.11 -4.46
N GLY A 136 -10.11 -29.92 -5.04
CA GLY A 136 -8.96 -29.04 -5.14
C GLY A 136 -8.98 -27.97 -4.05
N TYR A 137 -7.80 -27.57 -3.61
CA TYR A 137 -7.60 -26.51 -2.65
C TYR A 137 -6.49 -25.58 -3.10
N LEU A 138 -6.70 -24.28 -2.91
CA LEU A 138 -5.65 -23.30 -2.84
C LEU A 138 -5.17 -23.20 -1.40
N VAL A 139 -3.88 -23.40 -1.19
CA VAL A 139 -3.24 -23.29 0.13
C VAL A 139 -2.12 -22.26 0.07
N SER A 140 -1.94 -21.50 1.15
CA SER A 140 -0.70 -20.75 1.39
C SER A 140 0.27 -21.66 2.11
N LEU A 141 1.43 -21.90 1.51
CA LEU A 141 2.57 -22.49 2.18
C LEU A 141 3.52 -21.36 2.58
N SER A 142 3.69 -21.12 3.88
CA SER A 142 4.77 -20.26 4.38
C SER A 142 5.96 -21.09 4.84
N CYS A 143 7.14 -20.49 4.80
CA CYS A 143 8.38 -21.08 5.28
C CYS A 143 9.04 -20.03 6.17
N ASP A 144 8.92 -20.22 7.48
CA ASP A 144 9.16 -19.16 8.45
C ASP A 144 10.36 -19.47 9.36
N ASN A 145 11.05 -18.43 9.81
CA ASN A 145 11.99 -18.48 10.94
C ASN A 145 11.85 -17.29 11.89
N ASP A 146 12.49 -17.37 13.06
CA ASP A 146 12.31 -16.42 14.17
C ASP A 146 12.91 -15.02 13.95
N VAL A 147 13.47 -14.70 12.78
CA VAL A 147 14.28 -13.49 12.59
C VAL A 147 13.63 -12.47 11.65
N SER A 148 13.15 -12.86 10.46
CA SER A 148 12.48 -11.98 9.47
C SER A 148 12.15 -12.66 8.13
N PHE A 149 12.44 -13.95 7.98
CA PHE A 149 12.27 -14.65 6.72
C PHE A 149 10.93 -15.38 6.71
N HIS A 150 9.96 -14.83 5.99
CA HIS A 150 8.58 -15.30 5.92
C HIS A 150 8.02 -15.38 4.49
N PRO A 151 8.73 -16.00 3.52
CA PRO A 151 8.21 -16.17 2.17
C PRO A 151 6.94 -17.03 2.16
N GLN A 152 6.01 -16.66 1.27
CA GLN A 152 4.74 -17.37 1.09
C GLN A 152 4.57 -17.81 -0.35
N LEU A 153 4.10 -19.04 -0.54
CA LEU A 153 3.84 -19.64 -1.83
C LEU A 153 2.37 -20.05 -1.93
N LEU A 154 1.67 -19.53 -2.94
CA LEU A 154 0.32 -20.01 -3.27
C LEU A 154 0.43 -21.33 -4.04
N LEU A 155 -0.03 -22.42 -3.44
CA LEU A 155 0.00 -23.76 -4.03
C LEU A 155 -1.40 -24.24 -4.37
N GLY A 156 -1.54 -24.82 -5.55
CA GLY A 156 -2.69 -25.66 -5.88
C GLY A 156 -2.42 -27.08 -5.42
N VAL A 157 -3.33 -27.65 -4.64
CA VAL A 157 -3.28 -29.05 -4.21
C VAL A 157 -4.60 -29.73 -4.49
N LYS A 158 -4.56 -31.05 -4.58
CA LYS A 158 -5.72 -31.88 -4.83
C LYS A 158 -5.66 -33.13 -3.97
N THR A 159 -6.76 -33.46 -3.31
CA THR A 159 -6.86 -34.72 -2.57
C THR A 159 -7.31 -35.82 -3.51
N ARG A 160 -6.55 -36.92 -3.56
CA ARG A 160 -6.87 -38.11 -4.35
C ARG A 160 -7.88 -39.01 -3.62
N PRO A 161 -8.55 -39.94 -4.33
CA PRO A 161 -9.51 -40.87 -3.71
C PRO A 161 -8.92 -41.75 -2.59
N ASP A 162 -7.61 -42.02 -2.63
CA ASP A 162 -6.88 -42.77 -1.61
C ASP A 162 -6.48 -41.92 -0.38
N GLY A 163 -6.90 -40.64 -0.34
CA GLY A 163 -6.58 -39.70 0.73
C GLY A 163 -5.21 -39.04 0.62
N THR A 164 -4.41 -39.36 -0.40
CA THR A 164 -3.12 -38.71 -0.63
C THR A 164 -3.29 -37.30 -1.20
N VAL A 165 -2.35 -36.41 -0.88
CA VAL A 165 -2.33 -35.05 -1.41
C VAL A 165 -1.43 -35.02 -2.65
N GLN A 166 -2.01 -34.64 -3.79
CA GLN A 166 -1.29 -34.31 -5.00
C GLN A 166 -1.04 -32.81 -5.06
N VAL A 167 0.21 -32.42 -5.23
CA VAL A 167 0.57 -31.02 -5.51
C VAL A 167 0.46 -30.77 -7.01
N LEU A 168 -0.36 -29.78 -7.38
CA LEU A 168 -0.48 -29.28 -8.76
C LEU A 168 0.60 -28.24 -9.09
N GLY A 169 1.22 -27.67 -8.05
CA GLY A 169 2.37 -26.77 -8.15
C GLY A 169 2.05 -25.31 -7.75
N PRO A 170 3.05 -24.43 -7.88
CA PRO A 170 2.89 -22.99 -7.68
C PRO A 170 1.83 -22.41 -8.60
N VAL A 171 0.91 -21.63 -8.04
CA VAL A 171 -0.13 -20.95 -8.83
C VAL A 171 0.43 -19.70 -9.49
N ILE A 172 1.16 -18.89 -8.70
CA ILE A 172 1.77 -17.66 -9.17
C ILE A 172 3.12 -18.00 -9.79
N THR A 173 3.15 -18.00 -11.12
CA THR A 173 4.35 -18.28 -11.90
C THR A 173 4.80 -17.02 -12.64
N THR A 174 6.10 -16.74 -12.65
CA THR A 174 6.68 -15.59 -13.35
C THR A 174 7.71 -16.05 -14.36
N GLY A 175 7.85 -15.33 -15.47
CA GLY A 175 8.89 -15.62 -16.46
C GLY A 175 10.31 -15.41 -15.93
N SER A 176 10.48 -14.62 -14.86
CA SER A 176 11.76 -14.35 -14.20
C SER A 176 12.18 -15.43 -13.18
N GLY A 177 11.28 -16.35 -12.80
CA GLY A 177 11.57 -17.37 -11.77
C GLY A 177 11.66 -16.81 -10.34
N GLU A 178 11.22 -15.57 -10.14
CA GLU A 178 11.15 -14.90 -8.85
C GLU A 178 9.88 -15.30 -8.08
N LEU A 179 9.98 -15.36 -6.74
CA LEU A 179 8.83 -15.49 -5.87
C LEU A 179 8.12 -14.14 -5.76
N TYR A 180 6.81 -14.10 -5.97
CA TYR A 180 6.01 -12.88 -5.86
C TYR A 180 5.09 -13.02 -4.65
N ASP A 181 4.96 -11.95 -3.87
CA ASP A 181 3.97 -11.88 -2.79
C ASP A 181 2.56 -11.75 -3.39
N TYR A 182 1.52 -12.02 -2.59
CA TYR A 182 0.14 -11.94 -3.08
C TYR A 182 -0.86 -11.60 -1.97
N ASP A 183 -1.99 -11.03 -2.37
CA ASP A 183 -3.09 -10.73 -1.47
C ASP A 183 -4.01 -11.95 -1.34
N ARG A 184 -4.01 -12.56 -0.16
CA ARG A 184 -4.86 -13.71 0.17
C ARG A 184 -6.35 -13.36 0.11
N ASP A 185 -6.74 -12.14 0.48
CA ASP A 185 -8.14 -11.72 0.54
C ASP A 185 -8.72 -11.43 -0.85
N SER A 186 -7.85 -11.20 -1.83
CA SER A 186 -8.21 -11.01 -3.24
C SER A 186 -8.49 -12.32 -3.99
N LEU A 187 -8.18 -13.48 -3.39
CA LEU A 187 -8.25 -14.79 -4.08
C LEU A 187 -9.67 -15.14 -4.49
N ARG A 188 -9.89 -15.35 -5.78
CA ARG A 188 -11.15 -15.81 -6.34
C ARG A 188 -10.88 -16.95 -7.33
N VAL A 189 -11.76 -17.94 -7.36
CA VAL A 189 -11.70 -19.03 -8.35
C VAL A 189 -13.03 -19.09 -9.08
N ALA A 190 -12.98 -18.99 -10.41
CA ALA A 190 -14.13 -19.13 -11.29
C ALA A 190 -13.70 -19.87 -12.56
N ASP A 191 -14.51 -20.82 -13.03
CA ASP A 191 -14.23 -21.61 -14.25
C ASP A 191 -12.82 -22.24 -14.27
N ARG A 192 -12.35 -22.73 -13.11
CA ARG A 192 -11.00 -23.30 -12.88
C ARG A 192 -9.85 -22.31 -13.13
N THR A 193 -10.17 -21.02 -13.16
CA THR A 193 -9.21 -19.93 -13.25
C THR A 193 -9.08 -19.27 -11.89
N VAL A 194 -7.86 -19.21 -11.38
CA VAL A 194 -7.49 -18.55 -10.13
C VAL A 194 -7.14 -17.10 -10.43
N ARG A 195 -7.92 -16.17 -9.90
CA ARG A 195 -7.68 -14.73 -9.98
C ARG A 195 -7.16 -14.24 -8.64
N VAL A 196 -6.07 -13.50 -8.66
CA VAL A 196 -5.38 -13.02 -7.45
C VAL A 196 -4.67 -11.70 -7.73
N GLN A 197 -4.66 -10.82 -6.75
CA GLN A 197 -3.77 -9.67 -6.74
C GLN A 197 -2.38 -10.12 -6.30
N VAL A 198 -1.44 -9.98 -7.21
CA VAL A 198 -0.04 -10.32 -7.02
C VAL A 198 0.72 -9.03 -6.75
N TYR A 199 1.57 -9.08 -5.75
CA TYR A 199 2.52 -8.03 -5.46
C TYR A 199 3.87 -8.34 -6.13
N GLY A 200 4.77 -7.36 -6.23
CA GLY A 200 6.10 -7.57 -6.84
C GLY A 200 6.93 -8.71 -6.20
N PRO A 201 8.18 -8.89 -6.67
CA PRO A 201 9.08 -9.90 -6.13
C PRO A 201 9.20 -9.80 -4.60
N HIS A 202 9.17 -10.94 -3.91
CA HIS A 202 9.25 -11.05 -2.46
C HIS A 202 10.51 -10.39 -1.90
N ARG A 203 10.35 -9.57 -0.87
CA ARG A 203 11.47 -8.89 -0.17
C ARG A 203 11.37 -9.13 1.33
N SER A 204 12.40 -9.75 1.90
CA SER A 204 12.44 -10.13 3.33
C SER A 204 12.37 -8.96 4.32
N ASN A 205 12.40 -7.69 3.87
CA ASN A 205 12.42 -6.48 4.71
C ASN A 205 11.70 -5.28 4.04
N GLY A 206 10.71 -5.51 3.18
CA GLY A 206 10.06 -4.39 2.49
C GLY A 206 8.66 -4.72 2.01
N ALA A 207 7.82 -3.70 1.98
CA ALA A 207 6.53 -3.78 1.34
C ALA A 207 6.70 -3.91 -0.18
N PRO A 208 5.89 -4.75 -0.82
CA PRO A 208 6.03 -5.01 -2.25
C PRO A 208 5.43 -3.84 -3.06
N ALA A 209 6.18 -3.36 -4.07
CA ALA A 209 6.06 -2.01 -4.61
C ALA A 209 4.84 -1.73 -5.52
N PHE A 210 4.01 -2.72 -5.83
CA PHE A 210 2.83 -2.53 -6.69
C PHE A 210 1.91 -3.75 -6.60
N GLN A 211 0.63 -3.51 -6.87
CA GLN A 211 -0.39 -4.56 -6.93
C GLN A 211 -0.87 -4.72 -8.37
N GLN A 212 -0.85 -5.95 -8.88
CA GLN A 212 -1.37 -6.29 -10.19
C GLN A 212 -2.32 -7.46 -10.07
N GLN A 213 -3.50 -7.33 -10.66
CA GLN A 213 -4.39 -8.46 -10.78
C GLN A 213 -3.93 -9.38 -11.91
N ARG A 214 -3.77 -10.66 -11.61
CA ARG A 214 -3.39 -11.69 -12.58
C ARG A 214 -4.31 -12.90 -12.44
N SER A 215 -4.45 -13.66 -13.52
CA SER A 215 -5.25 -14.88 -13.54
C SER A 215 -4.42 -16.07 -14.02
N TYR A 216 -4.58 -17.21 -13.37
CA TYR A 216 -3.83 -18.43 -13.62
C TYR A 216 -4.76 -19.62 -13.82
N ARG A 217 -4.41 -20.53 -14.73
CA ARG A 217 -5.18 -21.75 -14.99
C ARG A 217 -4.23 -22.94 -15.09
N TYR A 218 -4.63 -24.07 -14.51
CA TYR A 218 -3.90 -25.31 -14.64
C TYR A 218 -4.09 -25.91 -16.05
N ASP A 219 -2.99 -26.16 -16.75
CA ASP A 219 -2.98 -26.68 -18.13
C ASP A 219 -2.93 -28.22 -18.22
N GLY A 220 -2.91 -28.90 -17.08
CA GLY A 220 -2.68 -30.35 -16.98
C GLY A 220 -1.30 -30.70 -16.42
N THR A 221 -0.35 -29.76 -16.48
CA THR A 221 1.02 -29.93 -15.98
C THR A 221 1.43 -28.86 -14.97
N ALA A 222 1.04 -27.60 -15.19
CA ALA A 222 1.36 -26.49 -14.30
C ALA A 222 0.28 -25.40 -14.39
N PHE A 223 0.27 -24.48 -13.43
CA PHE A 223 -0.47 -23.24 -13.59
C PHE A 223 0.25 -22.32 -14.58
N ARG A 224 -0.53 -21.73 -15.48
CA ARG A 224 -0.07 -20.73 -16.44
C ARG A 224 -0.88 -19.47 -16.29
N GLN A 225 -0.21 -18.33 -16.40
CA GLN A 225 -0.91 -17.05 -16.47
C GLN A 225 -1.72 -16.99 -17.77
N VAL A 226 -3.02 -16.73 -17.63
CA VAL A 226 -3.98 -16.64 -18.75
C VAL A 226 -4.53 -15.22 -18.94
N ASP A 227 -4.37 -14.35 -17.95
CA ASP A 227 -4.79 -12.95 -18.02
C ASP A 227 -3.98 -12.05 -17.04
N GLY A 228 -4.00 -10.74 -17.29
CA GLY A 228 -3.28 -9.71 -16.54
C GLY A 228 -1.84 -9.46 -17.02
N PRO A 229 -1.12 -8.48 -16.43
CA PRO A 229 0.25 -8.13 -16.81
C PRO A 229 1.23 -9.27 -16.53
N THR A 230 2.15 -9.59 -17.46
CA THR A 230 3.17 -10.64 -17.29
C THR A 230 4.48 -10.11 -16.70
N THR A 231 4.69 -8.80 -16.75
CA THR A 231 5.86 -8.12 -16.21
C THR A 231 5.47 -7.25 -15.03
N SER A 232 6.36 -7.19 -14.06
CA SER A 232 6.33 -6.16 -13.03
C SER A 232 6.54 -4.78 -13.67
N PRO A 233 5.89 -3.72 -13.17
CA PRO A 233 6.36 -2.36 -13.39
C PRO A 233 7.82 -2.28 -12.97
N ALA A 234 8.58 -1.38 -13.61
CA ALA A 234 9.94 -1.11 -13.15
C ALA A 234 9.90 -0.73 -11.67
N ASP A 235 10.89 -1.19 -10.90
CA ASP A 235 11.13 -0.68 -9.56
C ASP A 235 11.12 0.85 -9.60
N GLU A 236 10.54 1.47 -8.58
CA GLU A 236 10.61 2.92 -8.45
C GLU A 236 12.05 3.40 -8.57
N ARG A 237 12.24 4.51 -9.29
CA ARG A 237 13.54 5.16 -9.38
C ARG A 237 14.00 5.47 -7.96
N ALA A 238 15.29 5.30 -7.67
CA ALA A 238 15.81 5.80 -6.40
C ALA A 238 15.44 7.28 -6.28
N ILE A 239 15.03 7.76 -5.09
CA ILE A 239 14.48 9.11 -4.96
C ILE A 239 15.43 10.21 -5.46
N ARG A 240 16.75 9.96 -5.39
CA ARG A 240 17.80 10.82 -5.94
C ARG A 240 17.79 10.97 -7.47
N ASP A 241 17.18 10.03 -8.17
CA ASP A 241 17.04 9.97 -9.62
C ASP A 241 15.65 10.47 -10.08
N VAL A 242 14.82 10.94 -9.14
CA VAL A 242 13.53 11.60 -9.41
C VAL A 242 13.78 13.10 -9.53
N ASP A 243 13.27 13.71 -10.60
CA ASP A 243 13.21 15.17 -10.67
C ASP A 243 12.05 15.67 -9.81
N LEU A 244 12.33 15.92 -8.53
CA LEU A 244 11.34 16.37 -7.55
C LEU A 244 10.70 17.72 -7.91
N ARG A 245 11.31 18.50 -8.82
CA ARG A 245 10.74 19.75 -9.33
C ARG A 245 9.74 19.53 -10.47
N ASN A 246 9.71 18.34 -11.07
CA ASN A 246 8.86 17.96 -12.20
C ASN A 246 8.13 16.63 -11.94
N THR A 247 7.58 16.46 -10.74
CA THR A 247 6.89 15.24 -10.33
C THR A 247 5.64 15.57 -9.52
N GLU A 248 4.77 14.58 -9.38
CA GLU A 248 3.67 14.62 -8.43
C GLU A 248 4.14 14.14 -7.05
N ILE A 249 3.76 14.86 -5.99
CA ILE A 249 4.11 14.56 -4.60
C ILE A 249 2.86 14.74 -3.73
N TYR A 250 2.55 13.78 -2.87
CA TYR A 250 1.61 14.02 -1.78
C TYR A 250 2.29 14.84 -0.69
N VAL A 251 1.88 16.09 -0.53
CA VAL A 251 2.41 16.97 0.52
C VAL A 251 1.51 16.85 1.74
N ALA A 252 2.02 16.26 2.83
CA ALA A 252 1.33 16.23 4.11
C ALA A 252 1.71 17.48 4.93
N GLY A 253 0.75 18.38 5.19
CA GLY A 253 0.94 19.52 6.08
C GLY A 253 0.79 19.14 7.56
N ARG A 254 1.53 19.81 8.48
CA ARG A 254 1.18 19.81 9.91
C ARG A 254 0.11 20.85 10.18
N GLY A 255 -1.01 20.38 10.72
CA GLY A 255 -2.18 21.20 11.03
C GLY A 255 -2.03 22.06 12.29
N ASP A 256 -1.14 23.06 12.29
CA ASP A 256 -1.06 24.07 13.36
C ASP A 256 -1.42 25.49 12.88
N CYS A 257 -2.35 25.58 11.93
CA CYS A 257 -3.20 26.76 11.78
C CYS A 257 -4.45 26.51 12.61
N GLY A 258 -4.51 27.03 13.84
CA GLY A 258 -5.63 26.91 14.79
C GLY A 258 -6.87 26.19 14.26
N ALA A 259 -6.99 24.89 14.54
CA ALA A 259 -8.15 24.03 14.26
C ALA A 259 -8.71 23.96 12.82
N ARG A 260 -8.05 24.48 11.77
CA ARG A 260 -8.71 24.63 10.45
C ARG A 260 -7.87 24.39 9.18
N CYS A 261 -6.70 23.77 9.23
CA CYS A 261 -5.96 23.50 7.99
C CYS A 261 -5.22 22.16 7.96
N ASP A 262 -5.91 21.11 7.51
CA ASP A 262 -5.28 19.94 6.91
C ASP A 262 -4.86 20.29 5.48
N TYR A 263 -3.68 20.88 5.31
CA TYR A 263 -3.06 21.10 3.99
C TYR A 263 -2.39 19.81 3.52
N GLY A 264 -3.17 18.74 3.35
CA GLY A 264 -2.74 17.46 2.79
C GLY A 264 -3.28 17.29 1.37
N GLY A 265 -2.42 17.09 0.36
CA GLY A 265 -2.91 16.89 -1.00
C GLY A 265 -1.84 16.52 -2.03
N MET A 266 -2.28 15.97 -3.16
CA MET A 266 -1.41 15.75 -4.32
C MET A 266 -1.08 17.08 -4.97
N VAL A 267 0.21 17.38 -5.07
CA VAL A 267 0.74 18.55 -5.78
C VAL A 267 1.52 18.05 -6.99
N THR A 268 1.07 18.41 -8.19
CA THR A 268 1.88 18.25 -9.41
C THR A 268 2.83 19.44 -9.51
N PHE A 269 4.14 19.20 -9.42
CA PHE A 269 5.16 20.23 -9.62
C PHE A 269 5.60 20.28 -11.09
N VAL A 270 5.75 21.50 -11.59
CA VAL A 270 6.38 21.84 -12.88
C VAL A 270 7.41 22.94 -12.61
N ASP A 271 8.67 22.68 -12.93
CA ASP A 271 9.82 23.53 -12.64
C ASP A 271 9.94 23.97 -11.15
N GLY A 272 9.44 23.11 -10.26
CA GLY A 272 9.45 23.29 -8.81
C GLY A 272 8.30 24.13 -8.30
N LYS A 273 7.26 24.38 -9.11
CA LYS A 273 6.04 25.08 -8.71
C LYS A 273 4.83 24.19 -8.92
N GLY A 274 3.91 24.17 -7.97
CA GLY A 274 2.69 23.39 -8.07
C GLY A 274 1.53 24.07 -7.36
N THR A 275 0.32 23.59 -7.64
CA THR A 275 -0.89 24.03 -6.93
C THR A 275 -1.68 22.81 -6.50
N ALA A 276 -2.27 22.86 -5.31
CA ALA A 276 -3.24 21.86 -4.88
C ALA A 276 -4.48 22.52 -4.30
N LEU A 277 -5.60 21.82 -4.45
CA LEU A 277 -6.82 22.14 -3.72
C LEU A 277 -6.61 21.69 -2.27
N THR A 278 -6.79 22.62 -1.36
CA THR A 278 -6.72 22.38 0.07
C THR A 278 -8.14 22.21 0.57
N GLY A 279 -8.55 20.97 0.79
CA GLY A 279 -9.89 20.65 1.27
C GLY A 279 -9.95 20.70 2.79
N ILE A 280 -10.76 21.60 3.35
CA ILE A 280 -11.42 21.34 4.63
C ILE A 280 -12.68 20.54 4.28
N PRO A 281 -12.90 19.32 4.81
CA PRO A 281 -14.07 18.51 4.50
C PRO A 281 -15.44 19.15 4.85
N GLN A 282 -15.47 20.39 5.35
CA GLN A 282 -16.67 21.06 5.87
C GLN A 282 -16.88 22.51 5.40
N ALA A 283 -16.09 23.03 4.45
CA ALA A 283 -16.30 24.38 3.90
C ALA A 283 -16.55 24.32 2.39
N ASP A 284 -17.69 24.85 1.94
CA ASP A 284 -18.20 24.82 0.56
C ASP A 284 -17.37 25.64 -0.46
N ALA A 285 -16.10 25.92 -0.17
CA ALA A 285 -15.18 26.60 -1.08
C ALA A 285 -13.82 25.90 -1.06
N GLU A 286 -13.52 25.17 -2.15
CA GLU A 286 -12.16 24.68 -2.41
C GLU A 286 -11.20 25.88 -2.41
N GLN A 287 -10.24 25.85 -1.49
CA GLN A 287 -9.20 26.87 -1.41
C GLN A 287 -7.96 26.35 -2.13
N GLN A 288 -7.32 27.16 -2.97
CA GLN A 288 -6.11 26.77 -3.69
C GLN A 288 -4.87 27.30 -2.97
N ALA A 289 -3.91 26.42 -2.69
CA ALA A 289 -2.58 26.82 -2.24
C ALA A 289 -1.56 26.61 -3.36
N THR A 290 -0.53 27.46 -3.36
CA THR A 290 0.61 27.33 -4.27
C THR A 290 1.84 26.88 -3.49
N PHE A 291 2.62 25.98 -4.09
CA PHE A 291 3.79 25.36 -3.49
C PHE A 291 5.00 25.65 -4.38
N THR A 292 6.14 25.99 -3.78
CA THR A 292 7.42 26.16 -4.47
C THR A 292 8.52 25.37 -3.77
N ILE A 293 9.24 24.53 -4.50
CA ILE A 293 10.43 23.82 -3.99
C ILE A 293 11.64 24.75 -4.15
N ASP A 294 12.14 25.23 -3.03
CA ASP A 294 13.28 26.16 -2.97
C ASP A 294 14.61 25.41 -3.04
N GLN A 295 14.72 24.31 -2.29
CA GLN A 295 15.94 23.53 -2.14
C GLN A 295 15.62 22.03 -2.01
N VAL A 296 16.49 21.20 -2.59
CA VAL A 296 16.45 19.74 -2.47
C VAL A 296 17.82 19.26 -1.99
N THR A 297 17.85 18.44 -0.94
CA THR A 297 19.03 17.66 -0.55
C THR A 297 18.66 16.20 -0.37
N TYR A 298 19.64 15.30 -0.50
CA TYR A 298 19.39 13.86 -0.45
C TYR A 298 20.16 13.23 0.70
N GLY A 299 19.45 12.42 1.50
CA GLY A 299 20.04 11.56 2.53
C GLY A 299 20.04 10.10 2.09
N ARG A 300 20.97 9.29 2.60
CA ARG A 300 20.97 7.83 2.36
C ARG A 300 20.40 7.07 3.54
N VAL A 301 19.15 6.63 3.44
CA VAL A 301 18.58 5.61 4.34
C VAL A 301 18.34 4.32 3.56
N ARG A 302 18.84 3.21 4.11
CA ARG A 302 18.53 1.81 3.75
C ARG A 302 18.02 1.61 2.31
N GLN A 303 18.93 1.65 1.34
CA GLN A 303 18.77 1.34 -0.09
C GLN A 303 17.78 2.20 -0.93
N ARG A 304 16.71 2.79 -0.37
CA ARG A 304 15.72 3.58 -1.13
C ARG A 304 15.95 5.11 -1.08
N GLY A 305 16.72 5.60 -0.09
CA GLY A 305 17.09 7.01 0.05
C GLY A 305 15.95 7.92 0.54
N LEU A 306 16.30 9.11 1.03
CA LEU A 306 15.36 10.17 1.41
C LEU A 306 15.72 11.46 0.66
N ALA A 307 14.73 12.32 0.44
CA ALA A 307 14.95 13.68 -0.02
C ALA A 307 14.41 14.68 1.01
N PHE A 308 15.17 15.72 1.29
CA PHE A 308 14.76 16.82 2.14
C PHE A 308 14.47 18.04 1.27
N LEU A 309 13.22 18.48 1.31
CA LEU A 309 12.68 19.56 0.50
C LEU A 309 12.46 20.77 1.39
N THR A 310 13.00 21.93 1.00
CA THR A 310 12.49 23.20 1.55
C THR A 310 11.40 23.69 0.63
N VAL A 311 10.18 23.75 1.15
CA VAL A 311 8.98 24.12 0.39
C VAL A 311 8.40 25.42 0.94
N THR A 312 8.20 26.39 0.06
CA THR A 312 7.42 27.58 0.34
C THR A 312 5.96 27.32 -0.02
N VAL A 313 5.05 27.45 0.94
CA VAL A 313 3.60 27.36 0.77
C VAL A 313 3.01 28.76 0.85
N ARG A 314 2.26 29.16 -0.18
CA ARG A 314 1.47 30.38 -0.17
C ARG A 314 -0.01 30.02 -0.21
N GLY A 315 -0.67 30.28 0.90
CA GLY A 315 -2.10 30.03 1.07
C GLY A 315 -2.98 31.09 0.39
N PRO A 316 -4.31 30.86 0.34
CA PRO A 316 -5.27 31.73 -0.34
C PRO A 316 -5.29 33.16 0.21
N GLY A 317 -5.05 33.33 1.51
CA GLY A 317 -4.97 34.64 2.17
C GLY A 317 -3.67 35.42 1.90
N GLY A 318 -2.79 34.91 1.02
CA GLY A 318 -1.49 35.50 0.72
C GLY A 318 -0.41 35.24 1.77
N HIS A 319 -0.76 34.63 2.90
CA HIS A 319 0.20 34.16 3.89
C HIS A 319 1.17 33.16 3.27
N THR A 320 2.44 33.38 3.53
CA THR A 320 3.54 32.54 3.03
C THR A 320 4.24 31.91 4.22
N ARG A 321 4.57 30.62 4.13
CA ARG A 321 5.34 29.88 5.14
C ARG A 321 6.32 28.96 4.44
N ARG A 322 7.46 28.70 5.08
CA ARG A 322 8.42 27.70 4.62
C ARG A 322 8.44 26.51 5.56
N ALA A 323 8.64 25.33 4.99
CA ALA A 323 8.78 24.09 5.72
C ALA A 323 9.94 23.26 5.17
N VAL A 324 10.63 22.53 6.03
CA VAL A 324 11.46 21.40 5.63
C VAL A 324 10.60 20.15 5.68
N LEU A 325 10.42 19.52 4.53
CA LEU A 325 9.73 18.25 4.37
C LEU A 325 10.74 17.15 4.08
N VAL A 326 10.53 15.95 4.61
CA VAL A 326 11.17 14.74 4.11
C VAL A 326 10.23 14.09 3.11
N ALA A 327 10.74 13.68 1.94
CA ALA A 327 10.02 12.93 0.93
C ALA A 327 10.57 11.51 0.85
N ALA A 328 9.67 10.54 0.78
CA ALA A 328 9.98 9.12 0.61
C ALA A 328 8.83 8.42 -0.13
N TYR A 329 9.13 7.29 -0.74
CA TYR A 329 8.10 6.41 -1.26
C TYR A 329 7.35 5.73 -0.11
N ARG A 330 6.03 5.82 -0.13
CA ARG A 330 5.10 5.23 0.83
C ARG A 330 4.15 4.29 0.11
N ASP A 331 4.00 3.08 0.64
CA ASP A 331 2.94 2.17 0.23
C ASP A 331 1.59 2.65 0.78
N GLU A 332 0.68 3.01 -0.11
CA GLU A 332 -0.71 3.36 0.23
C GLU A 332 -1.68 2.36 -0.40
N SER A 333 -2.92 2.33 0.09
CA SER A 333 -4.02 1.55 -0.52
C SER A 333 -4.33 2.08 -1.93
N GLY A 334 -3.61 1.55 -2.92
CA GLY A 334 -3.67 2.02 -4.31
C GLY A 334 -2.31 2.04 -5.03
N GLY A 335 -1.23 1.72 -4.32
CA GLY A 335 0.12 1.64 -4.88
C GLY A 335 1.10 2.50 -4.11
N VAL A 336 2.34 2.51 -4.57
CA VAL A 336 3.38 3.32 -3.96
C VAL A 336 3.31 4.75 -4.49
N ARG A 337 3.40 5.70 -3.56
CA ARG A 337 3.36 7.13 -3.84
C ARG A 337 4.52 7.85 -3.19
N LEU A 338 4.97 8.91 -3.83
CA LEU A 338 5.95 9.81 -3.24
C LEU A 338 5.22 10.75 -2.27
N THR A 339 5.47 10.56 -0.98
CA THR A 339 4.76 11.21 0.11
C THR A 339 5.74 11.98 0.98
N THR A 340 5.30 13.10 1.56
CA THR A 340 6.11 13.88 2.49
C THR A 340 5.67 13.78 3.94
N ALA A 341 6.59 14.04 4.87
CA ALA A 341 6.30 14.43 6.25
C ALA A 341 7.04 15.72 6.59
N SER A 342 6.45 16.51 7.49
CA SER A 342 7.06 17.76 7.97
C SER A 342 8.11 17.47 9.04
N VAL A 343 9.33 17.99 8.84
CA VAL A 343 10.43 17.95 9.81
C VAL A 343 10.40 19.20 10.69
N LEU A 344 10.19 20.36 10.08
CA LEU A 344 10.16 21.67 10.71
C LEU A 344 9.39 22.66 9.85
N GLU A 345 8.63 23.57 10.47
CA GLU A 345 7.99 24.70 9.81
C GLU A 345 8.41 26.05 10.41
N GLU A 346 8.35 27.12 9.62
CA GLU A 346 8.43 28.49 10.15
C GLU A 346 7.26 28.73 11.13
N GLY A 347 7.59 29.24 12.32
CA GLY A 347 6.68 29.37 13.45
C GLY A 347 7.02 28.41 14.59
N ASP A 348 7.59 27.24 14.29
CA ASP A 348 7.92 26.23 15.31
C ASP A 348 9.06 26.70 16.22
N ASP A 349 8.86 26.63 17.54
CA ASP A 349 9.88 26.93 18.55
C ASP A 349 10.64 28.25 18.27
N GLY A 350 9.92 29.29 17.84
CA GLY A 350 10.49 30.61 17.54
C GLY A 350 11.32 30.71 16.25
N VAL A 351 11.19 29.75 15.33
CA VAL A 351 11.79 29.82 13.99
C VAL A 351 11.07 30.87 13.15
N THR A 352 11.83 31.83 12.65
CA THR A 352 11.34 32.91 11.77
C THR A 352 11.82 32.78 10.33
N GLY A 353 12.73 31.84 10.06
CA GLY A 353 13.26 31.60 8.72
C GLY A 353 14.00 30.28 8.61
N ILE A 354 13.96 29.67 7.42
CA ILE A 354 14.76 28.48 7.09
C ILE A 354 15.89 28.88 6.14
N VAL A 355 17.15 28.67 6.55
CA VAL A 355 18.34 29.09 5.80
C VAL A 355 18.82 27.97 4.88
N SER A 356 18.98 26.78 5.42
CA SER A 356 19.45 25.59 4.69
C SER A 356 19.07 24.31 5.42
N GLN A 357 19.10 23.20 4.70
CA GLN A 357 18.93 21.86 5.26
C GLN A 357 19.93 20.87 4.67
N HIS A 358 20.36 19.92 5.49
CA HIS A 358 21.21 18.80 5.11
C HIS A 358 20.63 17.52 5.71
N GLY A 359 20.55 16.46 4.90
CA GLY A 359 20.10 15.15 5.34
C GLY A 359 21.23 14.14 5.28
N ASP A 360 21.41 13.36 6.35
CA ASP A 360 22.31 12.23 6.38
C ASP A 360 21.63 11.06 7.11
N GLY A 361 21.39 9.97 6.40
CA GLY A 361 20.61 8.87 6.96
C GLY A 361 19.25 9.32 7.49
N ASP A 362 18.93 8.84 8.68
CA ASP A 362 17.75 9.14 9.48
C ASP A 362 17.87 10.44 10.29
N HIS A 363 18.91 11.24 10.00
CA HIS A 363 19.16 12.54 10.60
C HIS A 363 18.99 13.67 9.58
N ALA A 364 18.53 14.81 10.07
CA ALA A 364 18.47 16.06 9.33
C ALA A 364 19.03 17.20 10.17
N THR A 365 19.94 17.99 9.60
CA THR A 365 20.41 19.24 10.19
C THR A 365 19.77 20.39 9.42
N VAL A 366 19.02 21.25 10.12
CA VAL A 366 18.38 22.42 9.55
C VAL A 366 18.97 23.67 10.18
N THR A 367 19.53 24.56 9.37
CA THR A 367 19.93 25.90 9.80
C THR A 367 18.74 26.84 9.71
N VAL A 368 18.35 27.42 10.84
CA VAL A 368 17.18 28.28 11.00
C VAL A 368 17.58 29.66 11.48
N THR A 369 16.72 30.64 11.25
CA THR A 369 16.77 31.95 11.90
C THR A 369 15.77 31.99 13.05
N THR A 370 16.18 32.50 14.20
CA THR A 370 15.34 32.75 15.37
C THR A 370 15.55 34.18 15.87
N ALA A 371 14.83 34.58 16.92
CA ALA A 371 15.04 35.88 17.57
C ALA A 371 16.47 36.10 18.10
N SER A 372 17.22 35.03 18.40
CA SER A 372 18.60 35.11 18.89
C SER A 372 19.67 34.95 17.80
N GLY A 373 19.27 34.86 16.52
CA GLY A 373 20.17 34.73 15.38
C GLY A 373 20.02 33.39 14.66
N GLN A 374 21.04 32.99 13.91
CA GLN A 374 21.05 31.70 13.21
C GLN A 374 21.41 30.55 14.14
N GLN A 375 20.70 29.44 14.05
CA GLN A 375 20.92 28.22 14.83
C GLN A 375 20.89 27.00 13.92
N ALA A 376 21.77 26.03 14.16
CA ALA A 376 21.61 24.70 13.59
C ALA A 376 20.76 23.86 14.54
N ARG A 377 19.75 23.17 14.01
CA ARG A 377 18.89 22.23 14.73
C ARG A 377 19.00 20.86 14.10
N GLU A 378 19.14 19.86 14.93
CA GLU A 378 19.19 18.46 14.50
C GLU A 378 17.85 17.79 14.74
N TYR A 379 17.45 16.97 13.79
CA TYR A 379 16.25 16.17 13.81
C TYR A 379 16.61 14.72 13.52
N ARG A 380 15.87 13.81 14.13
CA ARG A 380 15.96 12.37 13.86
C ARG A 380 14.57 11.78 13.66
N SER A 381 14.49 10.77 12.81
CA SER A 381 13.31 9.92 12.70
C SER A 381 13.06 9.18 14.02
N ASP A 382 11.80 9.10 14.44
CA ASP A 382 11.42 8.41 15.68
C ASP A 382 11.38 6.90 15.47
N ASP A 383 12.20 6.15 16.20
CA ASP A 383 12.22 4.68 16.20
C ASP A 383 12.32 4.04 14.78
N GLY A 384 12.90 4.79 13.82
CA GLY A 384 13.00 4.40 12.41
C GLY A 384 11.74 4.63 11.58
N ASP A 385 10.68 5.22 12.17
CA ASP A 385 9.52 5.73 11.47
C ASP A 385 9.86 7.06 10.77
N LEU A 386 9.94 7.01 9.44
CA LEU A 386 10.27 8.15 8.59
C LEU A 386 9.21 9.25 8.60
N TRP A 387 8.04 8.99 9.19
CA TRP A 387 6.91 9.91 9.19
C TRP A 387 6.81 10.74 10.48
N SER A 388 7.63 10.43 11.47
CA SER A 388 7.70 11.16 12.74
C SER A 388 9.15 11.61 12.99
N TRP A 389 9.31 12.92 13.23
CA TRP A 389 10.61 13.56 13.44
C TRP A 389 10.57 14.37 14.71
N ARG A 390 11.62 14.21 15.51
CA ARG A 390 11.84 15.01 16.73
C ARG A 390 13.19 15.70 16.68
N ARG A 391 13.25 16.84 17.34
CA ARG A 391 14.50 17.54 17.60
C ARG A 391 15.40 16.67 18.49
N SER A 392 16.65 16.49 18.09
CA SER A 392 17.70 15.93 18.96
C SER A 392 18.04 16.98 20.03
N GLY A 393 18.02 16.54 21.30
CA GLY A 393 18.17 17.40 22.48
C GLY A 393 19.50 18.13 22.56
#